data_AF-A0A4Q2ZDZ4-F1
#
_entry.id   AF-A0A4Q2ZDZ4-F1
#
_cell.length_a   1.000
_cell.length_b   1.000
_cell.length_c   1.000
_cell.angle_alpha   90.00
_cell.angle_beta   90.00
_cell.angle_gamma   90.00
#
_symmetry.space_group_name_H-M   'P 1'
#
loop_
_entity.id
_entity.type
_entity.pdbx_description
1 polymer ?
#
loop_
_entity_poly.entity_id
_entity_poly.type
_entity_poly.pdbx_seq_one_letter_code
_entity_poly.pdbx_strand_id
1 'polypeptide(L)'
;LFASFAMLMNFPRFNKMKGMGQIVSWSVRDESLHCEGIIKLFHTFCKERDCLTKAVREDIMDVCQTTVRLEDAFIDLAFEQGPVPGMTPKEIKKYIRYIADWRLGQLGFKPIYMIDEHPLPWLAPLLNGVEHANFFEQRATEYSKGATRGAWNEVWDSFDKRQKAKAGPVANEDSAESGDMFAKAGIAAE
;
A
#
# COMPACT_ATOMS: atom_id res chain seq x y z
N LEU A 1 8.46 -3.78 5.85
CA LEU A 1 8.03 -2.44 5.35
C LEU A 1 8.19 -2.27 3.83
N PHE A 2 9.38 -2.51 3.26
CA PHE A 2 9.62 -2.30 1.82
C PHE A 2 8.71 -3.15 0.90
N ALA A 3 8.30 -4.37 1.30
CA ALA A 3 7.25 -5.12 0.59
C ALA A 3 5.94 -4.32 0.52
N SER A 4 5.46 -3.82 1.65
CA SER A 4 4.23 -3.02 1.73
C SER A 4 4.32 -1.76 0.89
N PHE A 5 5.46 -1.05 0.90
CA PHE A 5 5.66 0.11 0.04
C PHE A 5 5.59 -0.27 -1.44
N ALA A 6 6.26 -1.32 -1.88
CA ALA A 6 6.18 -1.79 -3.25
C ALA A 6 4.73 -2.15 -3.64
N MET A 7 4.00 -2.83 -2.75
CA MET A 7 2.60 -3.20 -2.97
C MET A 7 1.68 -1.98 -3.09
N LEU A 8 1.83 -0.99 -2.20
CA LEU A 8 1.02 0.22 -2.22
C LEU A 8 1.36 1.13 -3.40
N MET A 9 2.64 1.20 -3.80
CA MET A 9 3.08 1.99 -4.96
C MET A 9 2.62 1.40 -6.29
N ASN A 10 2.17 0.13 -6.32
CA ASN A 10 1.54 -0.44 -7.51
C ASN A 10 0.22 0.28 -7.87
N PHE A 11 -0.50 0.89 -6.93
CA PHE A 11 -1.76 1.58 -7.25
C PHE A 11 -1.55 2.93 -7.96
N PRO A 12 -0.66 3.83 -7.49
CA PRO A 12 -0.28 5.04 -8.22
C PRO A 12 0.22 4.78 -9.64
N ARG A 13 0.91 3.66 -9.88
CA ARG A 13 1.33 3.21 -11.22
C ARG A 13 0.17 3.09 -12.19
N PHE A 14 -1.04 2.77 -11.71
CA PHE A 14 -2.27 2.71 -12.49
C PHE A 14 -3.18 3.94 -12.29
N ASN A 15 -2.60 5.08 -11.89
CA ASN A 15 -3.32 6.33 -11.59
C ASN A 15 -4.39 6.22 -10.48
N LYS A 16 -4.27 5.22 -9.59
CA LYS A 16 -5.19 5.02 -8.46
C LYS A 16 -4.55 5.51 -7.16
N MET A 17 -5.37 6.01 -6.23
CA MET A 17 -4.94 6.39 -4.87
C MET A 17 -3.69 7.31 -4.85
N LYS A 18 -3.70 8.37 -5.67
CA LYS A 18 -2.55 9.28 -5.83
C LYS A 18 -2.09 9.93 -4.51
N GLY A 19 -3.03 10.35 -3.66
CA GLY A 19 -2.72 10.91 -2.34
C GLY A 19 -2.00 9.91 -1.44
N MET A 20 -2.45 8.64 -1.41
CA MET A 20 -1.74 7.56 -0.70
C MET A 20 -0.33 7.36 -1.27
N GLY A 21 -0.17 7.38 -2.59
CA GLY A 21 1.14 7.27 -3.24
C GLY A 21 2.12 8.36 -2.81
N GLN A 22 1.65 9.60 -2.66
CA GLN A 22 2.46 10.71 -2.17
C GLN A 22 2.91 10.47 -0.72
N ILE A 23 2.00 10.10 0.18
CA ILE A 23 2.36 9.79 1.58
C ILE A 23 3.37 8.64 1.66
N VAL A 24 3.13 7.56 0.91
CA VAL A 24 4.06 6.41 0.86
C VAL A 24 5.44 6.84 0.33
N SER A 25 5.51 7.71 -0.67
CA SER A 25 6.79 8.20 -1.19
C SER A 25 7.60 8.97 -0.13
N TRP A 26 6.94 9.77 0.71
CA TRP A 26 7.57 10.46 1.84
C TRP A 26 8.05 9.48 2.91
N SER A 27 7.23 8.48 3.27
CA SER A 27 7.65 7.44 4.20
C SER A 27 8.85 6.64 3.68
N VAL A 28 8.90 6.32 2.39
CA VAL A 28 10.05 5.63 1.79
C VAL A 28 11.33 6.46 1.91
N ARG A 29 11.24 7.78 1.74
CA ARG A 29 12.38 8.69 1.89
C ARG A 29 12.89 8.70 3.33
N ASP A 30 11.99 8.87 4.28
CA ASP A 30 12.35 8.92 5.70
C ASP A 30 12.99 7.59 6.14
N GLU A 31 12.40 6.46 5.77
CA GLU A 31 12.96 5.15 6.13
C GLU A 31 14.28 4.85 5.43
N SER A 32 14.51 5.42 4.24
CA SER A 32 15.81 5.31 3.58
C SER A 32 16.89 6.07 4.34
N LEU A 33 16.58 7.28 4.83
CA LEU A 33 17.48 8.08 5.66
C LEU A 33 17.73 7.43 7.03
N HIS A 34 16.68 6.88 7.66
CA HIS A 34 16.82 6.10 8.90
C HIS A 34 17.76 4.90 8.71
N CYS A 35 17.55 4.12 7.65
CA CYS A 35 18.43 2.99 7.32
C CYS A 35 19.88 3.45 7.15
N GLU A 36 20.12 4.51 6.37
CA GLU A 36 21.47 5.04 6.15
C GLU A 36 22.13 5.49 7.46
N GLY A 37 21.39 6.20 8.31
CA GLY A 37 21.86 6.64 9.62
C GLY A 37 22.23 5.47 10.54
N ILE A 38 21.37 4.45 10.63
CA ILE A 38 21.61 3.26 11.44
C ILE A 38 22.81 2.46 10.91
N ILE A 39 22.97 2.34 9.59
CA ILE A 39 24.13 1.66 8.99
C ILE A 39 25.43 2.39 9.35
N LYS A 40 25.45 3.72 9.25
CA LYS A 40 26.63 4.52 9.67
C LYS A 40 26.93 4.32 11.15
N LEU A 41 25.90 4.35 12.01
CA LEU A 41 26.05 4.11 13.44
C LEU A 41 26.60 2.70 13.72
N PHE A 42 26.07 1.67 13.05
CA PHE A 42 26.53 0.29 13.17
C PHE A 42 28.03 0.17 12.89
N HIS A 43 28.49 0.74 11.76
CA HIS A 43 29.91 0.70 11.38
C HIS A 43 30.80 1.44 12.38
N THR A 44 30.41 2.65 12.79
CA THR A 44 31.14 3.43 13.78
C THR A 44 31.23 2.69 15.12
N PHE A 45 30.12 2.15 15.61
CA PHE A 45 30.06 1.42 16.86
C PHE A 45 30.92 0.16 16.83
N CYS A 46 30.84 -0.62 15.75
CA CYS A 46 31.68 -1.81 15.57
C CYS A 46 33.17 -1.45 15.55
N LYS A 47 33.54 -0.34 14.89
CA LYS A 47 34.93 0.14 14.84
C LYS A 47 35.45 0.59 16.19
N GLU A 48 34.63 1.24 17.01
CA GLU A 48 35.02 1.76 18.33
C GLU A 48 35.08 0.67 19.41
N ARG A 49 34.26 -0.38 19.29
CA ARG A 49 34.07 -1.38 20.34
C ARG A 49 34.58 -2.77 20.02
N ASP A 50 34.98 -3.03 18.77
CA ASP A 50 35.38 -4.35 18.27
C ASP A 50 34.38 -5.46 18.65
N CYS A 51 33.08 -5.14 18.63
CA CYS A 51 32.02 -6.00 19.14
C CYS A 51 31.44 -6.96 18.08
N LEU A 52 31.89 -6.86 16.82
CA LEU A 52 31.36 -7.65 15.70
C LEU A 52 32.00 -9.04 15.64
N THR A 53 31.80 -9.79 16.72
CA THR A 53 32.29 -11.16 16.91
C THR A 53 31.62 -12.12 15.92
N LYS A 54 32.17 -13.33 15.81
CA LYS A 54 31.58 -14.40 14.98
C LYS A 54 30.12 -14.68 15.35
N ALA A 55 29.81 -14.80 16.65
CA ALA A 55 28.45 -15.07 17.11
C ALA A 55 27.48 -13.95 16.70
N VAL A 56 27.86 -12.69 16.88
CA VAL A 56 27.02 -11.54 16.47
C VAL A 56 26.81 -11.52 14.95
N ARG A 57 27.83 -11.87 14.16
CA ARG A 57 27.71 -11.99 12.71
C ARG A 57 26.73 -13.08 12.31
N GLU A 58 26.78 -14.24 12.96
CA GLU A 58 25.87 -15.35 12.71
C GLU A 58 24.42 -14.99 13.09
N ASP A 59 24.23 -14.33 14.24
CA ASP A 59 22.91 -13.83 14.68
C ASP A 59 22.30 -12.85 13.68
N ILE A 60 23.08 -11.89 13.15
CA ILE A 60 22.59 -10.94 12.12
C ILE A 60 22.10 -11.70 10.88
N MET A 61 22.83 -12.73 10.46
CA MET A 61 22.44 -13.53 9.29
C MET A 61 21.16 -14.34 9.55
N ASP A 62 21.03 -14.95 10.73
CA ASP A 62 19.81 -15.70 11.10
C ASP A 62 18.58 -14.79 11.25
N VAL A 63 18.74 -13.60 11.85
CA VAL A 63 17.69 -12.59 11.93
C VAL A 63 17.25 -12.14 10.53
N CYS A 64 18.20 -11.96 9.60
CA CYS A 64 17.89 -11.62 8.22
C CYS A 64 17.03 -12.71 7.55
N GLN A 65 17.43 -13.97 7.67
CA GLN A 65 16.68 -15.11 7.10
C GLN A 65 15.30 -15.24 7.74
N THR A 66 15.21 -15.11 9.07
CA THR A 66 13.95 -15.13 9.81
C THR A 66 13.01 -14.02 9.33
N THR A 67 13.53 -12.80 9.15
CA THR A 67 12.75 -11.67 8.64
C THR A 67 12.21 -11.94 7.24
N VAL A 68 13.02 -12.52 6.34
CA VAL A 68 12.55 -12.88 4.99
C VAL A 68 11.44 -13.94 5.03
N ARG A 69 11.53 -14.95 5.91
CA ARG A 69 10.45 -15.94 6.09
C ARG A 69 9.16 -15.30 6.59
N LEU A 70 9.24 -14.36 7.52
CA LEU A 70 8.08 -13.63 8.02
C LEU A 70 7.46 -12.73 6.95
N GLU A 71 8.28 -12.02 6.16
CA GLU A 71 7.81 -11.22 5.04
C GLU A 71 7.18 -12.10 3.94
N ASP A 72 7.70 -13.30 3.68
CA ASP A 72 7.07 -14.25 2.76
C ASP A 72 5.66 -14.64 3.21
N ALA A 73 5.47 -14.94 4.50
CA ALA A 73 4.16 -15.26 5.08
C ALA A 73 3.20 -14.06 5.05
N PHE A 74 3.71 -12.86 5.32
CA PHE A 74 2.95 -11.62 5.19
C PHE A 74 2.51 -11.38 3.74
N ILE A 75 3.38 -11.62 2.76
CA ILE A 75 3.03 -11.52 1.34
C ILE A 75 1.97 -12.56 0.98
N ASP A 76 2.09 -13.81 1.41
CA ASP A 76 1.05 -14.81 1.14
C ASP A 76 -0.32 -14.39 1.69
N LEU A 77 -0.34 -13.84 2.91
CA LEU A 77 -1.55 -13.28 3.51
C LEU A 77 -2.10 -12.09 2.70
N ALA A 78 -1.23 -11.15 2.31
CA ALA A 78 -1.64 -9.96 1.55
C ALA A 78 -2.24 -10.29 0.17
N PHE A 79 -1.88 -11.45 -0.40
CA PHE A 79 -2.39 -11.94 -1.69
C PHE A 79 -3.40 -13.09 -1.54
N GLU A 80 -3.96 -13.33 -0.35
CA GLU A 80 -4.88 -14.45 -0.09
C GLU A 80 -6.15 -14.39 -0.98
N GLN A 81 -6.59 -13.17 -1.32
CA GLN A 81 -7.76 -12.94 -2.18
C GLN A 81 -7.43 -12.99 -3.69
N GLY A 82 -6.20 -13.35 -4.02
CA GLY A 82 -5.71 -13.47 -5.40
C GLY A 82 -4.77 -12.34 -5.83
N PRO A 83 -4.22 -12.45 -7.05
CA PRO A 83 -3.25 -11.51 -7.57
C PRO A 83 -3.85 -10.13 -7.88
N VAL A 84 -3.03 -9.09 -7.77
CA VAL A 84 -3.37 -7.72 -8.16
C VAL A 84 -2.81 -7.46 -9.56
N PRO A 85 -3.54 -6.79 -10.47
CA PRO A 85 -3.01 -6.43 -11.79
C PRO A 85 -1.65 -5.71 -11.71
N GLY A 86 -0.69 -6.19 -12.51
CA GLY A 86 0.66 -5.63 -12.60
C GLY A 86 1.62 -6.01 -11.46
N MET A 87 1.23 -6.92 -10.57
CA MET A 87 2.02 -7.31 -9.41
C MET A 87 1.70 -8.75 -8.95
N THR A 88 2.70 -9.62 -8.92
CA THR A 88 2.55 -10.99 -8.40
C THR A 88 3.25 -11.17 -7.05
N PRO A 89 2.75 -12.07 -6.17
CA PRO A 89 3.42 -12.37 -4.90
C PRO A 89 4.86 -12.86 -5.12
N LYS A 90 5.10 -13.63 -6.19
CA LYS A 90 6.45 -14.13 -6.55
C LYS A 90 7.44 -12.99 -6.81
N GLU A 91 7.03 -11.94 -7.52
CA GLU A 91 7.89 -10.78 -7.79
C GLU A 91 8.18 -9.99 -6.51
N ILE A 92 7.18 -9.81 -5.64
CA ILE A 92 7.38 -9.12 -4.34
C ILE A 92 8.30 -9.92 -3.42
N LYS A 93 8.15 -11.24 -3.37
CA LYS A 93 9.05 -12.13 -2.62
C LYS A 93 10.49 -12.08 -3.15
N LYS A 94 10.68 -12.00 -4.48
CA LYS A 94 11.99 -11.79 -5.09
C LYS A 94 12.55 -10.40 -4.73
N TYR A 95 11.70 -9.37 -4.69
CA TYR A 95 12.09 -8.03 -4.27
C TYR A 95 12.58 -7.98 -2.81
N ILE A 96 11.91 -8.68 -1.88
CA ILE A 96 12.38 -8.76 -0.50
C ILE A 96 13.77 -9.39 -0.39
N ARG A 97 14.04 -10.45 -1.16
CA ARG A 97 15.37 -11.09 -1.21
C ARG A 97 16.44 -10.15 -1.77
N TYR A 98 16.12 -9.40 -2.83
CA TYR A 98 16.99 -8.35 -3.37
C TYR A 98 17.33 -7.28 -2.31
N ILE A 99 16.33 -6.78 -1.58
CA ILE A 99 16.55 -5.80 -0.50
C ILE A 99 17.36 -6.40 0.65
N ALA A 100 17.11 -7.66 1.02
CA ALA A 100 17.86 -8.35 2.06
C ALA A 100 19.35 -8.43 1.72
N ASP A 101 19.69 -8.90 0.53
CA ASP A 101 21.08 -8.97 0.05
C ASP A 101 21.72 -7.58 -0.02
N TRP A 102 20.98 -6.58 -0.51
CA TRP A 102 21.47 -5.20 -0.58
C TRP A 102 21.79 -4.64 0.82
N ARG A 103 20.92 -4.85 1.80
CA ARG A 103 21.14 -4.40 3.19
C ARG A 103 22.29 -5.15 3.86
N LEU A 104 22.41 -6.46 3.65
CA LEU A 104 23.57 -7.23 4.13
C LEU A 104 24.88 -6.69 3.54
N GLY A 105 24.90 -6.40 2.24
CA GLY A 105 26.05 -5.78 1.58
C GLY A 105 26.44 -4.45 2.21
N GLN A 106 25.48 -3.57 2.51
CA GLN A 106 25.74 -2.29 3.19
C GLN A 106 26.29 -2.45 4.62
N LEU A 107 25.95 -3.55 5.30
CA LEU A 107 26.51 -3.91 6.60
C LEU A 107 27.87 -4.64 6.49
N GLY A 108 28.36 -4.91 5.27
CA GLY A 108 29.64 -5.59 5.02
C GLY A 108 29.56 -7.12 5.06
N PHE A 109 28.37 -7.69 4.88
CA PHE A 109 28.14 -9.14 4.85
C PHE A 109 28.00 -9.65 3.41
N LYS A 110 28.21 -10.95 3.24
CA LYS A 110 27.97 -11.62 1.95
C LYS A 110 26.46 -11.80 1.71
N PRO A 111 26.01 -11.71 0.46
CA PRO A 111 24.62 -11.99 0.10
C PRO A 111 24.25 -13.45 0.41
N ILE A 112 22.97 -13.68 0.69
CA ILE A 112 22.38 -15.00 0.97
C ILE A 112 21.65 -15.51 -0.27
N TYR A 113 20.90 -14.64 -0.96
CA TYR A 113 19.97 -15.04 -2.02
C TYR A 113 20.53 -14.83 -3.43
N MET A 114 21.65 -14.11 -3.57
CA MET A 114 22.35 -13.84 -4.83
C MET A 114 21.42 -13.20 -5.88
N ILE A 115 20.60 -12.24 -5.46
CA ILE A 115 19.71 -11.51 -6.37
C ILE A 115 20.38 -10.20 -6.79
N ASP A 116 21.01 -10.21 -7.96
CA ASP A 116 21.80 -9.07 -8.43
C ASP A 116 20.96 -7.99 -9.14
N GLU A 117 19.85 -8.41 -9.77
CA GLU A 117 18.98 -7.52 -10.55
C GLU A 117 17.73 -7.10 -9.79
N HIS A 118 17.41 -5.80 -9.86
CA HIS A 118 16.21 -5.24 -9.24
C HIS A 118 14.93 -5.81 -9.90
N PRO A 119 14.11 -6.61 -9.20
CA PRO A 119 13.03 -7.37 -9.82
C PRO A 119 11.78 -6.56 -10.15
N LEU A 120 11.68 -5.32 -9.64
CA LEU A 120 10.57 -4.38 -9.91
C LEU A 120 11.08 -3.10 -10.59
N PRO A 121 11.46 -3.14 -11.88
CA PRO A 121 12.14 -2.01 -12.55
C PRO A 121 11.30 -0.73 -12.61
N TRP A 122 9.98 -0.84 -12.48
CA TRP A 122 9.05 0.30 -12.44
C TRP A 122 9.04 1.04 -11.11
N LEU A 123 9.56 0.45 -10.02
CA LEU A 123 9.45 1.02 -8.67
C LEU A 123 10.42 2.19 -8.48
N ALA A 124 11.67 2.05 -8.89
CA ALA A 124 12.69 3.11 -8.75
C ALA A 124 12.29 4.42 -9.46
N PRO A 125 11.86 4.43 -10.74
CA PRO A 125 11.39 5.64 -11.41
C PRO A 125 10.15 6.25 -10.74
N LEU A 126 9.29 5.44 -10.14
CA LEU A 126 8.08 5.94 -9.47
C LEU A 126 8.40 6.62 -8.13
N LEU A 127 9.41 6.13 -7.41
CA LEU A 127 9.89 6.77 -6.19
C LEU A 127 10.66 8.06 -6.48
N ASN A 128 11.45 8.08 -7.57
CA ASN A 128 12.22 9.26 -7.98
C ASN A 128 11.40 10.29 -8.77
N GLY A 129 10.34 9.87 -9.48
CA GLY A 129 9.53 10.74 -10.34
C GLY A 129 8.58 11.67 -9.60
N VAL A 130 8.25 11.37 -8.34
CA VAL A 130 7.48 12.27 -7.46
C VAL A 130 8.31 13.50 -7.05
N GLU A 131 9.63 13.48 -7.28
CA GLU A 131 10.55 14.55 -6.88
C GLU A 131 10.49 15.81 -7.75
N HIS A 132 9.85 15.78 -8.93
CA HIS A 132 9.76 16.96 -9.80
C HIS A 132 8.57 17.88 -9.52
N ALA A 133 7.77 17.62 -8.49
CA ALA A 133 6.81 18.59 -7.98
C ALA A 133 7.45 19.33 -6.80
N ASN A 134 8.06 20.49 -7.08
CA ASN A 134 8.56 21.41 -6.06
C ASN A 134 7.49 21.64 -4.98
N PHE A 135 7.84 21.39 -3.73
CA PHE A 135 7.00 21.63 -2.54
C PHE A 135 6.49 23.09 -2.46
N PHE A 136 7.16 24.03 -3.15
CA PHE A 136 6.76 25.44 -3.29
C PHE A 136 5.89 25.76 -4.53
N GLU A 137 5.66 24.79 -5.42
CA GLU A 137 4.79 24.92 -6.61
C GLU A 137 3.44 24.19 -6.47
N GLN A 138 3.23 23.43 -5.39
CA GLN A 138 1.90 22.97 -5.02
C GLN A 138 1.06 24.16 -4.54
N ARG A 139 0.45 24.90 -5.47
CA ARG A 139 -0.67 25.80 -5.16
C ARG A 139 -1.74 24.96 -4.44
N ALA A 140 -2.13 25.40 -3.24
CA ALA A 140 -3.26 24.87 -2.49
C ALA A 140 -4.50 24.79 -3.40
N THR A 141 -4.73 23.60 -3.95
CA THR A 141 -5.90 23.29 -4.78
C THR A 141 -6.46 21.92 -4.41
N GLU A 142 -6.38 21.56 -3.12
CA GLU A 142 -7.20 20.48 -2.55
C GLU A 142 -8.72 20.79 -2.54
N TYR A 143 -9.16 21.88 -3.17
CA TYR A 143 -10.57 22.15 -3.44
C TYR A 143 -10.92 22.33 -4.93
N SER A 144 -10.08 21.91 -5.87
CA SER A 144 -10.48 21.88 -7.27
C SER A 144 -10.87 20.46 -7.69
N LYS A 145 -12.16 20.18 -7.55
CA LYS A 145 -12.96 19.21 -8.31
C LYS A 145 -12.14 18.10 -8.96
N GLY A 146 -12.13 16.93 -8.34
CA GLY A 146 -12.00 15.70 -9.13
C GLY A 146 -13.01 15.80 -10.26
N ALA A 147 -12.54 15.99 -11.49
CA ALA A 147 -13.40 16.09 -12.65
C ALA A 147 -14.01 14.70 -12.86
N THR A 148 -15.11 14.44 -12.18
CA THR A 148 -16.06 13.40 -12.56
C THR A 148 -16.43 13.70 -14.00
N ARG A 149 -16.04 12.83 -14.94
CA ARG A 149 -16.58 12.89 -16.29
C ARG A 149 -18.03 12.40 -16.22
N GLY A 150 -18.95 13.31 -16.52
CA GLY A 150 -20.40 13.10 -16.56
C GLY A 150 -21.09 14.45 -16.54
N ALA A 151 -22.10 14.66 -17.39
CA ALA A 151 -22.88 15.89 -17.32
C ALA A 151 -23.79 15.82 -16.09
N TRP A 152 -23.82 16.88 -15.27
CA TRP A 152 -24.70 16.94 -14.09
C TRP A 152 -26.18 16.64 -14.43
N ASN A 153 -26.61 17.01 -15.64
CA ASN A 153 -27.96 16.74 -16.14
C ASN A 153 -28.26 15.24 -16.29
N GLU A 154 -27.27 14.42 -16.65
CA GLU A 154 -27.44 12.96 -16.80
C GLU A 154 -27.65 12.26 -15.44
N VAL A 155 -27.09 12.82 -14.37
CA VAL A 155 -27.22 12.30 -13.01
C VAL A 155 -28.64 12.54 -12.47
N TRP A 156 -29.22 13.72 -12.74
CA TRP A 156 -30.59 14.03 -12.32
C TRP A 156 -31.63 13.26 -13.15
N ASP A 157 -31.44 13.15 -14.46
CA ASP A 157 -32.33 12.37 -15.34
C ASP A 157 -32.40 10.88 -14.96
N SER A 158 -31.28 10.30 -14.54
CA SER A 158 -31.22 8.91 -14.09
C SER A 158 -31.83 8.71 -12.71
N PHE A 159 -31.77 9.72 -11.84
CA PHE A 159 -32.44 9.74 -10.54
C PHE A 159 -33.98 9.85 -10.71
N ASP A 160 -34.44 10.77 -11.54
CA ASP A 160 -35.88 10.99 -11.83
C ASP A 160 -36.51 9.78 -12.52
N LYS A 161 -35.80 9.13 -13.45
CA LYS A 161 -36.26 7.89 -14.09
C LYS A 161 -36.39 6.75 -13.07
N ARG A 162 -35.46 6.64 -12.11
CA ARG A 162 -35.56 5.64 -11.01
C ARG A 162 -36.72 5.95 -10.07
N GLN A 163 -36.97 7.22 -9.77
CA GLN A 163 -38.07 7.60 -8.89
C GLN A 163 -39.43 7.36 -9.56
N LYS A 164 -39.56 7.70 -10.86
CA LYS A 164 -40.77 7.41 -11.65
C LYS A 164 -40.99 5.90 -11.85
N ALA A 165 -39.93 5.11 -11.97
CA ALA A 165 -40.05 3.65 -12.03
C ALA A 165 -40.47 3.01 -10.69
N LYS A 166 -40.18 3.66 -9.55
CA LYS A 166 -40.69 3.25 -8.22
C LYS A 166 -42.12 3.73 -7.96
N ALA A 167 -42.52 4.85 -8.57
CA ALA A 167 -43.88 5.36 -8.54
C ALA A 167 -44.73 4.70 -9.65
N GLY A 168 -45.01 3.40 -9.49
CA GLY A 168 -46.09 2.75 -10.25
C GLY A 168 -47.46 3.40 -9.94
N PRO A 169 -48.50 3.16 -10.76
CA PRO A 169 -49.75 3.90 -10.66
C PRO A 169 -50.41 3.65 -9.30
N VAL A 170 -50.65 4.72 -8.55
CA VAL A 170 -51.45 4.69 -7.32
C VAL A 170 -52.91 4.53 -7.76
N ALA A 171 -53.42 3.31 -7.70
CA ALA A 171 -54.85 3.05 -7.71
C ALA A 171 -55.40 3.51 -6.36
N ASN A 172 -56.32 4.48 -6.41
CA ASN A 172 -57.12 4.92 -5.27
C ASN A 172 -58.01 3.75 -4.83
N GLU A 173 -57.84 3.25 -3.61
CA GLU A 173 -58.92 2.60 -2.87
C GLU A 173 -58.69 2.78 -1.37
N ASP A 174 -59.68 3.40 -0.75
CA ASP A 174 -59.75 3.75 0.66
C ASP A 174 -59.87 2.51 1.56
N SER A 175 -59.43 2.73 2.80
CA SER A 175 -59.90 2.14 4.06
C SER A 175 -59.13 0.98 4.72
N ALA A 176 -58.79 1.28 5.98
CA ALA A 176 -58.77 0.42 7.16
C ALA A 176 -57.46 -0.30 7.58
N GLU A 177 -56.96 0.19 8.72
CA GLU A 177 -56.41 -0.55 9.87
C GLU A 177 -54.96 -1.08 9.89
N SER A 178 -54.18 -0.38 10.73
CA SER A 178 -53.27 -0.87 11.78
C SER A 178 -52.09 -1.78 11.43
N GLY A 179 -50.89 -1.32 11.75
CA GLY A 179 -49.70 -2.17 11.87
C GLY A 179 -48.40 -1.39 11.89
N ASP A 180 -47.90 -1.12 13.10
CA ASP A 180 -46.57 -0.57 13.37
C ASP A 180 -45.47 -1.37 12.64
N MET A 181 -44.66 -0.69 11.83
CA MET A 181 -43.64 -1.30 10.97
C MET A 181 -42.45 -1.90 11.74
N PHE A 182 -42.33 -1.62 13.04
CA PHE A 182 -41.20 -2.09 13.85
C PHE A 182 -41.36 -3.48 14.47
N ALA A 183 -42.50 -4.15 14.28
CA ALA A 183 -42.72 -5.52 14.78
C ALA A 183 -42.28 -6.65 13.81
N LYS A 184 -41.82 -6.34 12.59
CA LYS A 184 -41.54 -7.34 11.53
C LYS A 184 -40.08 -7.77 11.38
N ALA A 185 -39.15 -7.24 12.17
CA ALA A 185 -37.77 -7.72 12.20
C ALA A 185 -37.52 -8.50 13.50
N GLY A 186 -37.76 -9.81 13.46
CA GLY A 186 -37.45 -10.73 14.54
C GLY A 186 -35.94 -10.82 14.79
N ILE A 187 -35.39 -9.84 15.51
CA ILE A 187 -34.06 -9.88 16.10
C ILE A 187 -34.27 -9.79 17.60
N ALA A 188 -34.31 -10.95 18.25
CA ALA A 188 -34.16 -11.04 19.69
C ALA A 188 -32.74 -10.63 20.05
N ALA A 189 -32.61 -9.76 21.05
CA ALA A 189 -31.35 -9.47 21.71
C ALA A 189 -30.99 -10.65 22.62
N GLU A 190 -29.87 -11.30 22.32
CA GLU A 190 -28.90 -11.84 23.27
C GLU A 190 -27.53 -11.93 22.58
#